data_AF-A0A450X487-F1
#
_entry.id   AF-A0A450X487-F1
#
_cell.length_a   1.000
_cell.length_b   1.000
_cell.length_c   1.000
_cell.angle_alpha   90.00
_cell.angle_beta   90.00
_cell.angle_gamma   90.00
#
_symmetry.space_group_name_H-M   'P 1'
#
loop_
_entity.id
_entity.type
_entity.pdbx_description
1 polymer ?
#
loop_
_entity_poly.entity_id
_entity_poly.type
_entity_poly.pdbx_seq_one_letter_code
_entity_poly.pdbx_strand_id
1 'polypeptide(L)' 'MDYVLTEHARKRCIRRKIKQEWIAAVLAYPARTENDSEDQTLAHALLAIPEKSFRVLRVVFTMKPLTLFR' A
#
# COMPACT_ATOMS: atom_id res chain seq x y z
N MET A 1 2.03 -7.02 -9.31
CA MET A 1 1.29 -7.40 -8.09
C MET A 1 -0.09 -6.82 -8.19
N ASP A 2 -1.12 -7.66 -8.29
CA ASP A 2 -2.50 -7.20 -8.34
C ASP A 2 -2.97 -6.80 -6.94
N TYR A 3 -3.65 -5.66 -6.84
CA TYR A 3 -4.22 -5.17 -5.59
C TYR A 3 -5.52 -4.43 -5.87
N VAL A 4 -6.41 -4.42 -4.87
CA VAL A 4 -7.65 -3.63 -4.91
C VAL A 4 -7.58 -2.59 -3.80
N LEU A 5 -7.82 -1.32 -4.17
CA LEU A 5 -7.92 -0.25 -3.19
C LEU A 5 -9.28 -0.30 -2.50
N THR A 6 -9.28 -0.31 -1.17
CA THR A 6 -10.50 -0.01 -0.42
C THR A 6 -10.98 1.41 -0.75
N GLU A 7 -12.26 1.69 -0.54
CA GLU A 7 -12.81 3.02 -0.80
C GLU A 7 -12.08 4.12 -0.01
N HIS A 8 -11.72 3.81 1.25
CA HIS A 8 -10.91 4.70 2.08
C HIS A 8 -9.55 4.98 1.45
N ALA A 9 -8.83 3.94 1.02
CA ALA A 9 -7.52 4.07 0.38
C ALA A 9 -7.62 4.89 -0.91
N ARG A 10 -8.63 4.63 -1.75
CA ARG A 10 -8.88 5.37 -2.99
C ARG A 10 -9.09 6.87 -2.74
N LYS A 11 -9.96 7.23 -1.79
CA LYS A 11 -10.20 8.63 -1.39
C LYS A 11 -8.92 9.32 -0.91
N ARG A 12 -8.10 8.61 -0.12
CA ARG A 12 -6.81 9.14 0.38
C ARG A 12 -5.81 9.35 -0.73
N CYS A 13 -5.73 8.45 -1.71
CA CYS A 13 -4.83 8.58 -2.85
C CYS A 13 -5.17 9.81 -3.68
N ILE A 14 -6.44 10.01 -4.01
CA ILE A 14 -6.92 11.18 -4.77
C ILE A 14 -6.57 12.47 -4.03
N ARG A 15 -6.95 12.58 -2.74
CA ARG A 15 -6.72 13.80 -1.93
C ARG A 15 -5.25 14.16 -1.80
N ARG A 16 -4.36 13.16 -1.72
CA ARG A 16 -2.91 13.36 -1.51
C ARG A 16 -2.10 13.31 -2.81
N LYS A 17 -2.77 13.20 -3.96
CA LYS A 17 -2.16 13.02 -5.29
C LYS A 17 -1.12 11.88 -5.25
N ILE A 18 -1.52 10.74 -4.71
CA ILE A 18 -0.70 9.52 -4.71
C ILE A 18 -0.98 8.81 -6.03
N LYS A 19 0.09 8.59 -6.80
CA LYS A 19 0.01 7.85 -8.05
C LYS A 19 -0.06 6.35 -7.80
N GLN A 20 -0.80 5.63 -8.64
CA GLN A 20 -0.88 4.18 -8.56
C GLN A 20 0.47 3.50 -8.82
N GLU A 21 1.31 4.08 -9.67
CA GLU A 21 2.68 3.59 -9.93
C GLU A 21 3.53 3.53 -8.65
N TRP A 22 3.36 4.51 -7.74
CA TRP A 22 4.07 4.51 -6.46
C TRP A 22 3.57 3.43 -5.53
N ILE A 23 2.26 3.16 -5.51
CA ILE A 23 1.69 2.07 -4.72
C ILE A 23 2.20 0.73 -5.24
N ALA A 24 2.18 0.54 -6.56
CA ALA A 24 2.70 -0.66 -7.20
C ALA A 24 4.19 -0.86 -6.90
N ALA A 25 5.00 0.20 -6.96
CA ALA A 25 6.41 0.15 -6.60
C ALA A 25 6.65 -0.22 -5.13
N VAL A 26 5.90 0.40 -4.20
CA VAL A 26 5.98 0.08 -2.76
C VAL A 26 5.64 -1.38 -2.49
N LEU A 27 4.61 -1.92 -3.16
CA LEU A 27 4.18 -3.30 -2.99
C LEU A 27 5.13 -4.32 -3.65
N ALA A 28 5.77 -3.96 -4.76
CA ALA A 28 6.68 -4.85 -5.48
C ALA A 28 8.09 -4.87 -4.88
N TYR A 29 8.61 -3.70 -4.49
CA TYR A 29 9.98 -3.52 -4.00
C TYR A 29 10.00 -2.62 -2.76
N PRO A 30 9.39 -3.05 -1.64
CA PRO A 30 9.47 -2.28 -0.41
C PRO A 30 10.91 -2.18 0.08
N ALA A 31 11.31 -1.02 0.59
CA ALA A 31 12.58 -0.87 1.30
C ALA A 31 12.52 -1.53 2.68
N ARG A 32 11.33 -1.54 3.30
CA ARG A 32 11.06 -2.23 4.55
C ARG A 32 9.61 -2.72 4.58
N THR A 33 9.43 -3.91 5.15
CA THR A 33 8.11 -4.45 5.47
C THR A 33 8.03 -4.71 6.97
N GLU A 34 6.94 -4.27 7.59
CA GLU A 34 6.68 -4.41 9.03
C GLU A 34 5.27 -4.99 9.20
N ASN A 35 5.02 -5.76 10.26
CA ASN A 35 3.65 -6.13 10.64
C ASN A 35 3.02 -5.00 11.44
N ASP A 36 1.70 -4.82 11.31
CA ASP A 36 0.98 -3.89 12.18
C ASP A 36 1.00 -4.39 13.63
N SER A 37 1.12 -3.45 14.58
CA SER A 37 1.26 -3.76 16.00
C SER A 37 -0.06 -4.10 16.69
N GLU A 38 -1.18 -3.65 16.13
CA GLU A 38 -2.53 -3.89 16.65
C GLU A 38 -3.23 -5.03 15.89
N ASP A 39 -3.01 -5.14 14.57
CA ASP A 39 -3.63 -6.16 13.72
C ASP A 39 -2.59 -6.97 12.92
N GLN A 40 -2.27 -8.17 13.41
CA GLN A 40 -1.29 -9.07 12.77
C GLN A 40 -1.71 -9.54 11.36
N THR A 41 -2.95 -9.29 10.92
CA THR A 41 -3.39 -9.58 9.54
C THR A 41 -3.03 -8.48 8.55
N LEU A 42 -2.47 -7.36 9.04
CA LEU A 42 -2.02 -6.23 8.26
C LEU A 42 -0.49 -6.16 8.20
N ALA A 43 0.01 -5.83 7.01
CA ALA A 43 1.40 -5.54 6.74
C ALA A 43 1.57 -4.11 6.24
N HIS A 44 2.70 -3.52 6.60
CA HIS A 44 3.14 -2.18 6.22
C HIS A 44 4.33 -2.30 5.28
N ALA A 45 4.14 -1.94 4.02
CA ALA A 45 5.23 -1.74 3.08
C ALA A 45 5.63 -0.25 3.05
N LEU A 46 6.93 0.01 3.15
CA LEU A 46 7.49 1.36 3.16
C LEU A 46 8.49 1.53 2.03
N LEU A 47 8.37 2.63 1.29
CA LEU A 47 9.32 3.02 0.25
C LEU A 47 9.44 4.55 0.18
N ALA A 48 10.67 5.06 0.08
CA ALA A 48 10.91 6.47 -0.22
C ALA A 48 10.64 6.74 -1.70
N ILE A 49 9.82 7.75 -2.01
CA ILE A 49 9.43 8.08 -3.39
C ILE A 49 10.23 9.32 -3.86
N PRO A 50 11.21 9.16 -4.76
CA PRO A 50 12.05 10.28 -5.23
C PRO A 50 11.23 11.44 -5.80
N GLU A 51 10.22 11.12 -6.61
CA GLU A 51 9.32 12.08 -7.27
C GLU A 51 8.41 12.82 -6.28
N LYS A 52 8.39 12.39 -5.02
CA LYS A 52 7.69 13.05 -3.91
C LYS A 52 8.67 13.57 -2.88
N SER A 53 9.81 14.12 -3.33
CA SER A 53 10.86 14.70 -2.48
C SER A 53 11.38 13.68 -1.46
N PHE A 54 11.55 12.43 -1.90
CA PHE A 54 11.99 11.29 -1.07
C PHE A 54 11.11 11.04 0.16
N ARG A 55 9.86 11.51 0.17
CA ARG A 55 8.94 11.20 1.26
C ARG A 55 8.63 9.71 1.27
N VAL A 56 8.65 9.12 2.46
CA VAL A 56 8.29 7.72 2.66
C VAL A 56 6.78 7.54 2.49
N LEU A 57 6.41 6.70 1.54
CA LEU A 57 5.04 6.22 1.36
C LEU A 57 4.88 4.91 2.13
N ARG A 58 3.96 4.90 3.10
CA ARG A 58 3.54 3.71 3.82
C ARG A 58 2.24 3.19 3.21
N VAL A 59 2.28 1.96 2.67
CA VAL A 59 1.11 1.23 2.18
C VAL A 59 0.76 0.16 3.19
N VAL A 60 -0.47 0.22 3.70
CA VAL A 60 -1.03 -0.79 4.61
C VAL A 60 -1.89 -1.73 3.78
N PHE A 61 -1.63 -3.02 3.85
CA PHE A 61 -2.35 -4.03 3.07
C PHE A 61 -2.54 -5.31 3.87
N THR A 62 -3.51 -6.10 3.46
CA THR A 62 -3.75 -7.45 3.97
C THR A 62 -3.68 -8.43 2.81
N MET A 63 -3.11 -9.60 3.05
CA MET A 63 -3.19 -10.71 2.10
C MET A 63 -4.49 -11.46 2.35
N LYS A 64 -5.60 -10.91 1.86
CA LYS A 64 -6.83 -11.71 1.78
C LYS A 64 -6.72 -12.60 0.55
N PRO A 65 -6.91 -13.93 0.67
CA PRO A 65 -7.17 -14.73 -0.50
C PRO A 65 -8.35 -14.09 -1.23
N LEU A 66 -8.27 -14.03 -2.57
CA LEU A 66 -9.42 -13.71 -3.42
C LEU A 66 -10.39 -14.89 -3.26
N THR A 67 -11.06 -14.99 -2.11
CA THR A 67 -12.05 -16.03 -1.89
C THR A 67 -13.20 -15.71 -2.83
N LEU A 68 -13.28 -16.51 -3.89
CA LEU A 68 -14.31 -16.50 -4.91
C LEU A 68 -15.69 -16.41 -4.25
N PHE A 69 -16.34 -15.26 -4.38
CA PHE A 69 -17.80 -15.25 -4.38
C PHE A 69 -18.23 -15.93 -5.68
N ARG A 70 -18.72 -17.16 -5.54
CA ARG A 70 -19.38 -17.92 -6.60
C ARG A 70 -20.86 -17.55 -6.63
#